data_AF-A0A9W9A988-F1
#
_entry.id   AF-A0A9W9A988-F1
#
_cell.length_a   1.000
_cell.length_b   1.000
_cell.length_c   1.000
_cell.angle_alpha   90.00
_cell.angle_beta   90.00
_cell.angle_gamma   90.00
#
_symmetry.space_group_name_H-M   'P 1'
#
loop_
_entity.id
_entity.type
_entity.pdbx_description
1 polymer ?
#
loop_
_entity_poly.entity_id
_entity_poly.type
_entity_poly.pdbx_seq_one_letter_code
_entity_poly.pdbx_strand_id
1 'polypeptide(L)'
;MSNVPPPLLLPEVLGFSPQLLLDDIINAVNNTIVEGVNAMEDFLRQWADRRAEEEKDWDSTEELEQGLVSFETLLEHHTDVALDFFEAWALKNIFSIPSDLPVVLPHQKGLDLSTEPEREVELTEEISELRARIDSQRRLKRLHTRALRASRYQRSRSERRLEQLSAVLEDENIESLAEIPLRLNAMYDAVSKLPMLDPVLVATLPRIEPGKREWETDKAGYLNWATAQLLARARADDGVAGTSAVDEMFRNMAQIGEADQLRKAVEITESVRTGLQDVDVTMELENS
;
A
#
# COMPACT_ATOMS: atom_id res chain seq x y z
N MET A 1 15.82 3.04 54.60
CA MET A 1 15.91 2.37 53.27
C MET A 1 17.32 2.61 52.79
N SER A 2 18.12 1.57 52.59
CA SER A 2 19.48 1.70 52.09
C SER A 2 19.43 2.40 50.74
N ASN A 3 19.85 3.66 50.75
CA ASN A 3 19.93 4.53 49.59
C ASN A 3 21.07 3.96 48.74
N VAL A 4 20.77 2.98 47.90
CA VAL A 4 21.67 2.50 46.86
C VAL A 4 21.18 3.18 45.59
N PRO A 5 22.03 3.95 44.90
CA PRO A 5 21.59 4.61 43.68
C PRO A 5 21.18 3.52 42.68
N PRO A 6 20.10 3.72 41.90
CA PRO A 6 19.67 2.72 40.93
C PRO A 6 20.86 2.37 40.02
N PRO A 7 21.24 1.08 39.90
CA PRO A 7 22.46 0.68 39.19
C PRO A 7 22.44 1.05 37.70
N LEU A 8 21.27 1.42 37.18
CA LEU A 8 21.05 1.78 35.78
C LEU A 8 21.13 3.28 35.49
N LEU A 9 21.22 4.16 36.50
CA LEU A 9 21.25 5.61 36.25
C LEU A 9 22.47 6.02 35.42
N LEU A 10 23.65 5.49 35.73
CA LEU A 10 24.88 5.83 35.00
C LEU A 10 24.84 5.37 33.54
N PRO A 11 24.50 4.11 33.24
CA PRO A 11 24.29 3.67 31.85
C PRO A 11 23.21 4.47 31.12
N GLU A 12 22.15 4.88 31.81
CA GLU A 12 21.06 5.69 31.23
C GLU A 12 21.51 7.12 30.91
N VAL A 13 22.32 7.74 31.78
CA VAL A 13 22.90 9.08 31.55
C VAL A 13 23.89 9.07 30.39
N LEU A 14 24.78 8.07 30.37
CA LEU A 14 25.90 8.00 29.43
C LEU A 14 25.48 7.39 28.09
N GLY A 15 24.42 6.58 28.08
CA GLY A 15 24.01 5.79 26.92
C GLY A 15 24.86 4.53 26.69
N PHE A 16 25.83 4.26 27.56
CA PHE A 16 26.70 3.09 27.52
C PHE A 16 27.17 2.72 28.94
N SER A 17 27.62 1.47 29.13
CA SER A 17 28.19 1.04 30.42
C SER A 17 29.61 1.61 30.59
N PRO A 18 29.93 2.27 31.72
CA PRO A 18 31.28 2.78 31.99
C PRO A 18 32.40 1.73 31.89
N GLN A 19 32.08 0.46 32.18
CA GLN A 19 33.03 -0.65 32.06
C GLN A 19 33.54 -0.80 30.62
N LEU A 20 32.66 -0.65 29.61
CA LEU A 20 33.05 -0.75 28.20
C LEU A 20 34.07 0.33 27.82
N LEU A 21 33.92 1.54 28.35
CA LEU A 21 34.90 2.61 28.10
C LEU A 21 36.25 2.29 28.73
N LEU A 22 36.25 1.71 29.93
CA LEU A 22 37.48 1.32 30.62
C LEU A 22 38.17 0.17 29.88
N ASP A 23 37.42 -0.83 29.42
CA ASP A 23 37.92 -1.92 28.58
C ASP A 23 38.57 -1.38 27.29
N ASP A 24 37.90 -0.45 26.60
CA ASP A 24 38.43 0.17 25.38
C ASP A 24 39.73 0.96 25.66
N ILE A 25 39.82 1.67 26.80
CA ILE A 25 41.03 2.37 27.23
C ILE A 25 42.17 1.38 27.52
N ILE A 26 41.90 0.30 28.24
CA ILE A 26 42.88 -0.75 28.57
C ILE A 26 43.42 -1.36 27.28
N ASN A 27 42.54 -1.70 26.34
CA ASN A 27 42.93 -2.22 25.03
C ASN A 27 43.79 -1.23 24.25
N ALA A 28 43.43 0.06 24.24
CA ALA A 28 44.21 1.09 23.57
C ALA A 28 45.61 1.27 24.18
N VAL A 29 45.73 1.23 25.50
CA VAL A 29 47.01 1.33 26.21
C VAL A 29 47.89 0.12 25.91
N ASN A 30 47.34 -1.10 25.99
CA ASN A 30 48.07 -2.33 25.69
C ASN A 30 48.60 -2.34 24.25
N ASN A 31 47.76 -1.95 23.27
CA ASN A 31 48.21 -1.82 21.88
C ASN A 31 49.34 -0.80 21.73
N THR A 32 49.24 0.35 22.41
CA THR A 32 50.27 1.40 22.38
C THR A 32 51.59 0.92 23.01
N ILE A 33 51.52 0.10 24.06
CA ILE A 33 52.71 -0.48 24.70
C ILE A 33 53.41 -1.45 23.75
N VAL A 34 52.65 -2.36 23.14
CA VAL A 34 53.19 -3.32 22.16
C VAL A 34 53.84 -2.57 20.99
N GLU A 35 53.18 -1.55 20.44
CA GLU A 35 53.76 -0.70 19.39
C GLU A 35 55.04 0.01 19.86
N GLY A 36 55.06 0.51 21.10
CA GLY A 36 56.22 1.18 21.68
C GLY A 36 57.41 0.25 21.90
N VAL A 37 57.17 -0.99 22.36
CA VAL A 37 58.20 -2.02 22.54
C VAL A 37 58.76 -2.45 21.19
N ASN A 38 57.91 -2.70 20.19
CA ASN A 38 58.35 -3.04 18.83
C ASN A 38 59.20 -1.93 18.21
N ALA A 39 58.81 -0.66 18.37
CA ALA A 39 59.60 0.47 17.87
C ALA A 39 60.96 0.59 18.58
N MET A 40 61.01 0.27 19.88
CA MET A 40 62.25 0.21 20.65
C MET A 40 63.14 -0.94 20.17
N GLU A 41 62.57 -2.11 19.90
CA GLU A 41 63.27 -3.26 19.35
C GLU A 41 63.96 -2.91 18.02
N ASP A 42 63.21 -2.34 17.08
CA ASP A 42 63.75 -1.94 15.78
C ASP A 42 64.91 -0.95 15.91
N PHE A 43 64.79 0.02 16.83
CA PHE A 43 65.83 0.99 17.09
C PHE A 43 67.09 0.35 17.70
N LEU A 44 66.90 -0.54 18.68
CA LEU A 44 68.00 -1.21 19.36
C LEU A 44 68.71 -2.23 18.45
N ARG A 45 67.98 -2.94 17.59
CA ARG A 45 68.56 -3.81 16.55
C ARG A 45 69.41 -3.00 15.57
N GLN A 46 68.89 -1.89 15.02
CA GLN A 46 69.66 -1.01 14.14
C GLN A 46 70.90 -0.43 14.82
N TRP A 47 70.82 -0.12 16.12
CA TRP A 47 71.95 0.34 16.91
C TRP A 47 72.99 -0.77 17.12
N ALA A 48 72.55 -2.00 17.37
CA ALA A 48 73.42 -3.16 17.55
C ALA A 48 74.14 -3.53 16.25
N ASP A 49 73.43 -3.57 15.12
CA ASP A 49 74.00 -3.88 13.80
C ASP A 49 75.13 -2.91 13.43
N ARG A 50 74.92 -1.60 13.65
CA ARG A 50 75.94 -0.56 13.42
C ARG A 50 77.19 -0.78 14.28
N ARG A 51 77.03 -1.27 15.51
CA ARG A 51 78.15 -1.57 16.41
C ARG A 51 78.89 -2.84 16.02
N ALA A 52 78.18 -3.87 15.57
CA ALA A 52 78.78 -5.10 15.08
C ALA A 52 79.65 -4.86 13.82
N GLU A 53 79.30 -3.87 12.99
CA GLU A 53 80.13 -3.43 11.86
C GLU A 53 81.45 -2.75 12.31
N GLU A 54 81.45 -2.06 13.45
CA GLU A 54 82.61 -1.35 14.01
C GLU A 54 83.49 -2.26 14.88
N GLU A 55 82.91 -3.17 15.66
CA GLU A 55 83.59 -4.15 16.53
C GLU A 55 83.19 -5.59 16.15
N LYS A 56 84.07 -6.24 15.37
CA LYS A 56 83.88 -7.57 14.75
C LYS A 56 83.70 -8.77 15.69
N ASP A 57 83.71 -8.56 17.01
CA ASP A 57 83.69 -9.62 18.04
C ASP A 57 82.52 -9.45 19.04
N TRP A 58 81.60 -8.53 18.76
CA TRP A 58 80.46 -8.25 19.63
C TRP A 58 79.19 -8.89 19.07
N ASP A 59 78.78 -10.03 19.66
CA ASP A 59 77.51 -10.70 19.40
C ASP A 59 76.63 -10.67 20.65
N SER A 60 76.19 -9.47 21.05
CA SER A 60 75.21 -9.27 22.14
C SER A 60 73.77 -9.19 21.62
N THR A 61 73.48 -9.79 20.46
CA THR A 61 72.12 -9.85 19.91
C THR A 61 71.20 -10.66 20.84
N GLU A 62 71.69 -11.78 21.37
CA GLU A 62 70.96 -12.63 22.32
C GLU A 62 70.73 -11.93 23.67
N GLU A 63 71.73 -11.20 24.19
CA GLU A 63 71.59 -10.42 25.43
C GLU A 63 70.58 -9.27 25.27
N LEU A 64 70.53 -8.66 24.09
CA LEU A 64 69.57 -7.60 23.76
C LEU A 64 68.14 -8.15 23.69
N GLU A 65 67.94 -9.27 23.01
CA GLU A 65 66.63 -9.94 22.94
C GLU A 65 66.16 -10.38 24.32
N GLN A 66 67.04 -10.95 25.14
CA GLN A 66 66.70 -11.32 26.51
C GLN A 66 66.36 -10.10 27.38
N GLY A 67 67.11 -9.01 27.23
CA GLY A 67 66.85 -7.75 27.92
C GLY A 67 65.50 -7.15 27.53
N LEU A 68 65.18 -7.15 26.23
CA LEU A 68 63.92 -6.65 25.69
C LEU A 68 62.73 -7.46 26.20
N VAL A 69 62.79 -8.80 26.16
CA VAL A 69 61.73 -9.67 26.67
C VAL A 69 61.52 -9.45 28.17
N SER A 70 62.61 -9.25 28.94
CA SER A 70 62.51 -8.95 30.37
C SER A 70 61.87 -7.58 30.64
N PHE A 71 62.15 -6.59 29.80
CA PHE A 71 61.57 -5.25 29.87
C PHE A 71 60.08 -5.26 29.49
N GLU A 72 59.71 -5.96 28.42
CA GLU A 72 58.33 -6.15 27.98
C GLU A 72 57.51 -6.79 29.10
N THR A 73 57.96 -7.92 29.65
CA THR A 73 57.28 -8.61 30.75
C THR A 73 57.11 -7.70 31.98
N LEU A 74 58.14 -6.91 32.30
CA LEU A 74 58.11 -5.97 33.43
C LEU A 74 57.11 -4.83 33.18
N LEU A 75 57.10 -4.30 31.96
CA LEU A 75 56.22 -3.21 31.55
C LEU A 75 54.76 -3.67 31.52
N GLU A 76 54.48 -4.85 30.96
CA GLU A 76 53.16 -5.48 30.98
C GLU A 76 52.66 -5.64 32.41
N HIS A 77 53.47 -6.24 33.29
CA HIS A 77 53.08 -6.46 34.68
C HIS A 77 52.75 -5.16 35.43
N HIS A 78 53.58 -4.12 35.28
CA HIS A 78 53.33 -2.84 35.93
C HIS A 78 52.14 -2.09 35.33
N THR A 79 51.93 -2.20 34.03
CA THR A 79 50.80 -1.57 33.36
C THR A 79 49.49 -2.23 33.75
N ASP A 80 49.43 -3.57 33.78
CA ASP A 80 48.26 -4.34 34.22
C ASP A 80 47.81 -3.91 35.63
N VAL A 81 48.75 -3.90 36.58
CA VAL A 81 48.49 -3.45 37.96
C VAL A 81 48.02 -1.99 38.01
N ALA A 82 48.64 -1.09 37.23
CA ALA A 82 48.25 0.32 37.20
C ALA A 82 46.87 0.53 36.59
N LEU A 83 46.53 -0.24 35.55
CA LEU A 83 45.24 -0.20 34.87
C LEU A 83 44.12 -0.78 35.74
N ASP A 84 44.37 -1.86 36.49
CA ASP A 84 43.45 -2.39 37.50
C ASP A 84 43.11 -1.33 38.56
N PHE A 85 44.14 -0.64 39.08
CA PHE A 85 43.93 0.44 40.04
C PHE A 85 43.17 1.62 39.44
N PHE A 86 43.47 1.96 38.18
CA PHE A 86 42.76 3.00 37.45
C PHE A 86 41.30 2.62 37.24
N GLU A 87 40.99 1.39 36.83
CA GLU A 87 39.62 0.90 36.63
C GLU A 87 38.83 1.00 37.94
N ALA A 88 39.37 0.43 39.03
CA ALA A 88 38.74 0.46 40.33
C ALA A 88 38.54 1.89 40.85
N TRP A 89 39.51 2.78 40.63
CA TRP A 89 39.42 4.18 41.02
C TRP A 89 38.39 4.95 40.18
N ALA A 90 38.34 4.71 38.87
CA ALA A 90 37.41 5.36 37.96
C ALA A 90 35.96 4.96 38.28
N LEU A 91 35.69 3.68 38.51
CA LEU A 91 34.35 3.20 38.91
C LEU A 91 33.92 3.75 40.27
N LYS A 92 34.87 3.95 41.19
CA LYS A 92 34.55 4.44 42.54
C LYS A 92 34.40 5.96 42.64
N ASN A 93 35.07 6.73 41.78
CA ASN A 93 35.11 8.20 41.91
C ASN A 93 34.46 8.93 40.75
N ILE A 94 34.78 8.55 39.50
CA ILE A 94 34.27 9.23 38.30
C ILE A 94 32.88 8.70 37.98
N PHE A 95 32.74 7.38 37.89
CA PHE A 95 31.49 6.70 37.58
C PHE A 95 30.77 6.27 38.85
N SER A 96 30.71 7.14 39.84
CA SER A 96 29.95 6.93 41.06
C SER A 96 29.02 8.10 41.32
N ILE A 97 27.74 7.80 41.49
CA ILE A 97 26.75 8.79 41.89
C ILE A 97 26.47 8.55 43.38
N PRO A 98 26.66 9.55 44.26
CA PRO A 98 26.29 9.40 45.66
C PRO A 98 24.77 9.18 45.77
N SER A 99 24.36 8.21 46.59
CA SER A 99 22.96 7.86 46.74
C SER A 99 22.08 8.95 47.33
N ASP A 100 22.68 9.91 48.03
CA ASP A 100 21.98 11.02 48.66
C ASP A 100 21.62 12.14 47.68
N LEU A 101 22.05 12.05 46.41
CA LEU A 101 21.73 13.03 45.40
C LEU A 101 20.52 12.58 44.54
N PRO A 102 19.39 13.30 44.57
CA PRO A 102 18.26 13.01 43.69
C PRO A 102 18.59 13.49 42.27
N VAL A 103 19.28 12.65 41.50
CA VAL A 103 19.55 12.90 40.08
C VAL A 103 18.29 12.56 39.29
N VAL A 104 17.72 13.55 38.60
CA VAL A 104 16.59 13.37 37.69
C VAL A 104 17.06 13.66 36.27
N LEU A 105 16.93 12.69 35.38
CA LEU A 105 17.32 12.86 33.99
C LEU A 105 16.30 13.71 33.22
N PRO A 106 16.71 14.39 32.14
CA PRO A 106 15.81 15.22 31.34
C PRO A 106 14.58 14.47 30.83
N HIS A 107 14.73 13.20 30.43
CA HIS A 107 13.63 12.35 29.96
C HIS A 107 12.79 11.73 31.08
N GLN A 108 13.29 11.74 32.31
CA GLN A 108 12.52 11.36 33.51
C GLN A 108 11.67 12.54 34.02
N LYS A 109 11.87 13.75 33.47
CA LYS A 109 11.11 14.94 33.85
C LYS A 109 9.65 14.81 33.39
N GLY A 110 8.73 14.66 34.35
CA GLY A 110 7.31 14.49 34.07
C GLY A 110 6.89 13.04 33.85
N LEU A 111 7.78 12.08 34.13
CA LEU A 111 7.42 10.68 34.20
C LEU A 111 6.62 10.44 35.49
N ASP A 112 5.33 10.16 35.34
CA ASP A 112 4.46 9.82 36.47
C ASP A 112 4.35 8.30 36.61
N LEU A 113 5.21 7.75 37.47
CA LEU A 113 5.23 6.32 37.79
C LEU A 113 4.12 5.90 38.76
N SER A 114 3.22 6.82 39.16
CA SER A 114 2.06 6.52 40.00
C SER A 114 0.83 6.06 39.21
N THR A 115 0.94 5.96 37.89
CA THR A 115 -0.16 5.52 37.03
C THR A 115 -0.47 4.04 37.29
N GLU A 116 -1.73 3.74 37.62
CA GLU A 116 -2.21 2.36 37.82
C GLU A 116 -2.11 1.55 36.50
N PRO A 117 -1.74 0.26 36.55
CA PRO A 117 -1.61 -0.57 35.34
C PRO A 117 -2.93 -0.72 34.59
N GLU A 118 -4.07 -0.64 35.29
CA GLU A 118 -5.41 -0.63 34.67
C GLU A 118 -5.57 0.57 33.73
N ARG A 119 -5.05 1.74 34.13
CA ARG A 119 -5.13 2.96 33.32
C ARG A 119 -4.27 2.87 32.07
N GLU A 120 -3.13 2.19 32.13
CA GLU A 120 -2.31 1.94 30.94
C GLU A 120 -3.05 1.06 29.92
N VAL A 121 -3.71 0.00 30.39
CA VAL A 121 -4.52 -0.88 29.54
C VAL A 121 -5.67 -0.10 28.90
N GLU A 122 -6.43 0.66 29.67
CA GLU A 122 -7.49 1.53 29.15
C GLU A 122 -6.99 2.48 28.06
N LEU A 123 -5.83 3.14 28.28
CA LEU A 123 -5.24 4.05 27.31
C LEU A 123 -4.79 3.31 26.03
N THR A 124 -4.26 2.09 26.17
CA THR A 124 -3.90 1.29 24.98
C THR A 124 -5.13 0.84 24.19
N GLU A 125 -6.23 0.51 24.87
CA GLU A 125 -7.51 0.21 24.24
C GLU A 125 -8.06 1.44 23.53
N GLU A 126 -8.06 2.61 24.19
CA GLU A 126 -8.48 3.89 23.59
C GLU A 126 -7.66 4.21 22.33
N ILE A 127 -6.33 4.03 22.38
CA ILE A 127 -5.46 4.21 21.20
C ILE A 127 -5.87 3.24 20.08
N SER A 128 -6.20 1.99 20.40
CA SER A 128 -6.62 1.00 19.41
C SER A 128 -7.96 1.36 18.76
N GLU A 129 -8.92 1.85 19.55
CA GLU A 129 -10.22 2.32 19.08
C GLU A 129 -10.08 3.56 18.20
N LEU A 130 -9.24 4.52 18.59
CA LEU A 130 -8.95 5.71 17.80
C LEU A 130 -8.30 5.35 16.47
N ARG A 131 -7.39 4.37 16.44
CA ARG A 131 -6.80 3.86 15.19
C ARG A 131 -7.88 3.25 14.29
N ALA A 132 -8.75 2.40 14.83
CA ALA A 132 -9.87 1.82 14.08
C ALA A 132 -10.83 2.90 13.54
N ARG A 133 -11.10 3.94 14.33
CA ARG A 133 -11.92 5.09 13.92
C ARG A 133 -11.27 5.89 12.80
N ILE A 134 -9.96 6.11 12.86
CA ILE A 134 -9.22 6.78 11.78
C ILE A 134 -9.30 5.96 10.49
N ASP A 135 -9.19 4.64 10.56
CA ASP A 135 -9.26 3.78 9.38
C ASP A 135 -10.67 3.72 8.77
N SER A 136 -11.72 3.69 9.60
CA SER A 136 -13.11 3.80 9.13
C SER A 136 -13.37 5.15 8.44
N GLN A 137 -12.88 6.25 9.01
CA GLN A 137 -12.94 7.58 8.39
C GLN A 137 -12.18 7.64 7.07
N ARG A 138 -10.98 7.04 6.98
CA ARG A 138 -10.21 6.95 5.73
C ARG A 138 -10.97 6.15 4.66
N ARG A 139 -11.61 5.03 5.04
CA ARG A 139 -12.44 4.24 4.13
C ARG A 139 -13.65 5.02 3.62
N LEU A 140 -14.36 5.72 4.52
CA LEU A 140 -15.48 6.59 4.15
C LEU A 140 -15.04 7.70 3.19
N LYS A 141 -13.91 8.36 3.47
CA LYS A 141 -13.35 9.40 2.59
C LYS A 141 -13.06 8.87 1.18
N ARG A 142 -12.52 7.65 1.06
CA ARG A 142 -12.28 7.00 -0.24
C ARG A 142 -13.58 6.73 -0.98
N LEU A 143 -14.59 6.20 -0.31
CA LEU A 143 -15.92 5.96 -0.90
C LEU A 143 -16.57 7.26 -1.35
N HIS A 144 -16.57 8.30 -0.51
CA HIS A 144 -17.13 9.60 -0.83
C HIS A 144 -16.43 10.23 -2.05
N THR A 145 -15.10 10.13 -2.11
CA THR A 145 -14.32 10.63 -3.26
C THR A 145 -14.71 9.90 -4.56
N ARG A 146 -14.94 8.58 -4.50
CA ARG A 146 -15.42 7.80 -5.65
C ARG A 146 -16.85 8.21 -6.06
N ALA A 147 -17.75 8.36 -5.09
CA ALA A 147 -19.13 8.78 -5.31
C ALA A 147 -19.19 10.18 -5.95
N LEU A 148 -18.38 11.13 -5.49
CA LEU A 148 -18.26 12.46 -6.08
C LEU A 148 -17.80 12.41 -7.54
N ARG A 149 -16.81 11.57 -7.86
CA ARG A 149 -16.34 11.41 -9.25
C ARG A 149 -17.43 10.84 -10.15
N ALA A 150 -18.14 9.80 -9.69
CA ALA A 150 -19.25 9.22 -10.43
C ALA A 150 -20.39 10.24 -10.64
N SER A 151 -20.76 10.98 -9.60
CA SER A 151 -21.79 12.02 -9.67
C SER A 151 -21.41 13.14 -10.65
N ARG A 152 -20.15 13.63 -10.60
CA ARG A 152 -19.64 14.62 -11.56
C ARG A 152 -19.68 14.12 -13.00
N TYR A 153 -19.31 12.86 -13.22
CA TYR A 153 -19.37 12.24 -14.54
C TYR A 153 -20.81 12.16 -15.06
N GLN A 154 -21.75 11.69 -14.24
CA GLN A 154 -23.16 11.62 -14.61
C GLN A 154 -23.73 13.00 -14.92
N ARG A 155 -23.40 14.01 -14.10
CA ARG A 155 -23.80 15.39 -14.33
C ARG A 155 -23.30 15.92 -15.68
N SER A 156 -22.02 15.75 -16.00
CA SER A 156 -21.47 16.18 -17.29
C SER A 156 -22.13 15.45 -18.46
N ARG A 157 -22.46 14.16 -18.30
CA ARG A 157 -23.20 13.39 -19.31
C ARG A 157 -24.62 13.93 -19.50
N SER A 158 -25.34 14.25 -18.42
CA SER A 158 -26.67 14.84 -18.52
C SER A 158 -26.63 16.23 -19.14
N GLU A 159 -25.64 17.06 -18.79
CA GLU A 159 -25.46 18.41 -19.37
C GLU A 159 -25.23 18.31 -20.88
N ARG A 160 -24.32 17.44 -21.35
CA ARG A 160 -24.11 17.20 -22.79
C ARG A 160 -25.36 16.70 -23.51
N ARG A 161 -26.13 15.83 -22.87
CA ARG A 161 -27.40 15.34 -23.45
C ARG A 161 -28.41 16.47 -23.56
N LEU A 162 -28.50 17.34 -22.55
CA LEU A 162 -29.37 18.51 -22.59
C LEU A 162 -28.92 19.48 -23.69
N GLU A 163 -27.63 19.74 -23.84
CA GLU A 163 -27.08 20.57 -24.94
C GLU A 163 -27.42 19.99 -26.32
N GLN A 164 -27.32 18.67 -26.49
CA GLN A 164 -27.71 18.01 -27.74
C GLN A 164 -29.22 18.12 -28.01
N LEU A 165 -30.04 17.90 -26.98
CA LEU A 165 -31.49 18.01 -27.11
C LEU A 165 -31.93 19.47 -27.32
N SER A 166 -31.30 20.43 -26.65
CA SER A 166 -31.59 21.85 -26.84
C SER A 166 -31.23 22.28 -28.25
N ALA A 167 -30.05 21.89 -28.77
CA ALA A 167 -29.66 22.18 -30.15
C ALA A 167 -30.65 21.59 -31.17
N VAL A 168 -31.14 20.37 -30.95
CA VAL A 168 -32.14 19.73 -31.82
C VAL A 168 -33.52 20.38 -31.69
N LEU A 169 -33.91 20.83 -30.49
CA LEU A 169 -35.16 21.54 -30.25
C LEU A 169 -35.16 22.97 -30.79
N GLU A 170 -34.00 23.62 -30.85
CA GLU A 170 -33.80 24.96 -31.41
C GLU A 170 -33.73 24.95 -32.95
N ASP A 171 -33.53 23.79 -33.58
CA ASP A 171 -33.55 23.66 -35.04
C ASP A 171 -34.99 23.79 -35.59
N GLU A 172 -35.19 24.72 -36.53
CA GLU A 172 -36.44 24.95 -37.30
C GLU A 172 -36.95 23.68 -38.02
N ASN A 173 -36.09 22.66 -38.14
CA ASN A 173 -36.40 21.37 -38.73
C ASN A 173 -37.52 20.65 -37.97
N ILE A 174 -37.63 20.76 -36.64
CA ILE A 174 -38.71 20.09 -35.89
C ILE A 174 -40.08 20.71 -36.23
N GLU A 175 -40.15 22.02 -36.41
CA GLU A 175 -41.38 22.68 -36.84
C GLU A 175 -41.77 22.21 -38.25
N SER A 176 -40.80 22.13 -39.17
CA SER A 176 -41.07 21.59 -40.52
C SER A 176 -41.47 20.11 -40.51
N LEU A 177 -40.92 19.29 -39.61
CA LEU A 177 -41.28 17.88 -39.42
C LEU A 177 -42.68 17.74 -38.80
N ALA A 178 -43.09 18.66 -37.93
CA ALA A 178 -44.43 18.69 -37.35
C ALA A 178 -45.52 19.01 -38.40
N GLU A 179 -45.16 19.68 -39.50
CA GLU A 179 -46.06 19.93 -40.63
C GLU A 179 -46.25 18.71 -41.55
N ILE A 180 -45.32 17.74 -41.55
CA ILE A 180 -45.35 16.58 -42.47
C ILE A 180 -46.62 15.73 -42.33
N PRO A 181 -47.11 15.36 -41.13
CA PRO A 181 -48.35 14.60 -40.98
C PRO A 181 -49.55 15.35 -41.57
N LEU A 182 -49.58 16.67 -41.44
CA LEU A 182 -50.66 17.49 -41.96
C LEU A 182 -50.63 17.53 -43.50
N ARG A 183 -49.44 17.65 -44.08
CA ARG A 183 -49.23 17.55 -45.54
C ARG A 183 -49.55 16.15 -46.09
N LEU A 184 -49.19 15.09 -45.35
CA LEU A 184 -49.52 13.71 -45.72
C LEU A 184 -51.02 13.45 -45.68
N ASN A 185 -51.72 13.95 -44.66
CA ASN A 185 -53.18 13.86 -44.58
C ASN A 185 -53.85 14.65 -45.70
N ALA A 186 -53.35 15.85 -46.03
CA ALA A 186 -53.85 16.63 -47.16
C ALA A 186 -53.63 15.91 -48.50
N MET A 187 -52.48 15.26 -48.68
CA MET A 187 -52.19 14.43 -49.86
C MET A 187 -53.09 13.20 -49.90
N TYR A 188 -53.30 12.51 -48.77
CA TYR A 188 -54.20 11.37 -48.67
C TYR A 188 -55.64 11.76 -49.00
N ASP A 189 -56.11 12.91 -48.50
CA ASP A 189 -57.41 13.48 -48.83
C ASP A 189 -57.51 13.86 -50.32
N ALA A 190 -56.45 14.39 -50.91
CA ALA A 190 -56.43 14.72 -52.34
C ALA A 190 -56.46 13.44 -53.20
N VAL A 191 -55.73 12.41 -52.81
CA VAL A 191 -55.68 11.11 -53.49
C VAL A 191 -57.01 10.36 -53.34
N SER A 192 -57.65 10.43 -52.17
CA SER A 192 -58.96 9.80 -51.93
C SER A 192 -60.11 10.51 -52.64
N LYS A 193 -59.95 11.79 -52.98
CA LYS A 193 -60.90 12.59 -53.78
C LYS A 193 -60.66 12.50 -55.29
N LEU A 194 -59.60 11.83 -55.75
CA LEU A 194 -59.45 11.55 -57.17
C LEU A 194 -60.56 10.59 -57.62
N PRO A 195 -61.21 10.87 -58.77
CA PRO A 195 -62.18 9.94 -59.32
C PRO A 195 -61.49 8.60 -59.59
N MET A 196 -62.20 7.50 -59.30
CA MET A 196 -61.74 6.16 -59.65
C MET A 196 -61.37 6.15 -61.14
N LEU A 197 -60.15 5.72 -61.45
CA LEU A 197 -59.68 5.59 -62.82
C LEU A 197 -60.71 4.78 -63.61
N ASP A 198 -61.24 5.38 -64.68
CA ASP A 198 -62.20 4.72 -65.56
C ASP A 198 -61.58 3.38 -66.02
N PRO A 199 -62.31 2.25 -65.93
CA PRO A 199 -61.77 0.93 -66.26
C PRO A 199 -61.31 0.82 -67.73
N VAL A 200 -61.70 1.77 -68.58
CA VAL A 200 -61.25 1.88 -69.97
C VAL A 200 -59.82 2.43 -70.08
N LEU A 201 -59.42 3.36 -69.21
CA LEU A 201 -58.06 3.91 -69.16
C LEU A 201 -57.07 2.92 -68.53
N VAL A 202 -57.50 2.16 -67.52
CA VAL A 202 -56.68 1.09 -66.90
C VAL A 202 -56.39 -0.05 -67.88
N ALA A 203 -57.33 -0.32 -68.80
CA ALA A 203 -57.12 -1.30 -69.86
C ALA A 203 -56.12 -0.83 -70.94
N THR A 204 -55.88 0.47 -71.06
CA THR A 204 -54.86 1.05 -71.96
C THR A 204 -53.48 1.23 -71.34
N LEU A 205 -53.34 0.97 -70.03
CA LEU A 205 -52.01 0.91 -69.41
C LEU A 205 -51.27 -0.33 -69.93
N PRO A 206 -49.99 -0.20 -70.34
CA PRO A 206 -49.23 -1.31 -70.88
C PRO A 206 -49.19 -2.46 -69.87
N ARG A 207 -49.82 -3.58 -70.22
CA ARG A 207 -49.71 -4.82 -69.46
C ARG A 207 -48.25 -5.27 -69.48
N ILE A 208 -47.75 -5.56 -68.29
CA ILE A 208 -46.42 -6.06 -67.98
C ILE A 208 -45.99 -7.12 -69.02
N GLU A 209 -44.95 -6.81 -69.79
CA GLU A 209 -44.29 -7.77 -70.66
C GLU A 209 -43.52 -8.78 -69.79
N PRO A 210 -43.76 -10.10 -69.90
CA PRO A 210 -43.03 -11.09 -69.13
C PRO A 210 -41.58 -11.14 -69.62
N GLY A 211 -40.67 -10.51 -68.88
CA GLY A 211 -39.23 -10.53 -69.19
C GLY A 211 -38.37 -9.43 -68.56
N LYS A 212 -38.96 -8.34 -68.04
CA LYS A 212 -38.23 -7.30 -67.30
C LYS A 212 -38.37 -7.46 -65.78
N ARG A 213 -37.31 -7.12 -65.04
CA ARG A 213 -37.21 -7.33 -63.59
C ARG A 213 -38.15 -6.37 -62.85
N GLU A 214 -38.81 -6.87 -61.81
CA GLU A 214 -39.94 -6.20 -61.13
C GLU A 214 -39.64 -4.80 -60.57
N TRP A 215 -38.38 -4.49 -60.25
CA TRP A 215 -37.95 -3.19 -59.73
C TRP A 215 -37.66 -2.14 -60.83
N GLU A 216 -37.61 -2.54 -62.10
CA GLU A 216 -37.35 -1.63 -63.24
C GLU A 216 -38.65 -1.12 -63.90
N THR A 217 -39.81 -1.73 -63.61
CA THR A 217 -41.07 -1.41 -64.28
C THR A 217 -42.05 -0.63 -63.41
N ASP A 218 -41.97 -0.73 -62.07
CA ASP A 218 -42.87 -0.01 -61.17
C ASP A 218 -42.22 0.37 -59.83
N LYS A 219 -42.64 1.51 -59.25
CA LYS A 219 -42.17 2.04 -57.96
C LYS A 219 -42.51 1.10 -56.80
N ALA A 220 -43.62 0.36 -56.91
CA ALA A 220 -43.99 -0.67 -55.94
C ALA A 220 -43.02 -1.86 -55.95
N GLY A 221 -42.52 -2.26 -57.12
CA GLY A 221 -41.50 -3.30 -57.24
C GLY A 221 -40.15 -2.89 -56.65
N TYR A 222 -39.76 -1.62 -56.83
CA TYR A 222 -38.57 -1.08 -56.18
C TYR A 222 -38.67 -1.09 -54.65
N LEU A 223 -39.83 -0.74 -54.09
CA LEU A 223 -40.03 -0.76 -52.63
C LEU A 223 -39.97 -2.16 -52.05
N ASN A 224 -40.57 -3.16 -52.72
CA ASN A 224 -40.46 -4.56 -52.29
C ASN A 224 -39.03 -5.10 -52.37
N TRP A 225 -38.28 -4.69 -53.40
CA TRP A 225 -36.85 -5.02 -53.50
C TRP A 225 -36.04 -4.35 -52.38
N ALA A 226 -36.27 -3.06 -52.11
CA ALA A 226 -35.54 -2.31 -51.08
C ALA A 226 -35.82 -2.82 -49.66
N THR A 227 -37.07 -3.20 -49.36
CA THR A 227 -37.43 -3.80 -48.06
C THR A 227 -36.83 -5.20 -47.90
N ALA A 228 -36.79 -6.02 -48.96
CA ALA A 228 -36.11 -7.31 -48.95
C ALA A 228 -34.60 -7.16 -48.70
N GLN A 229 -33.96 -6.14 -49.27
CA GLN A 229 -32.54 -5.86 -49.06
C GLN A 229 -32.24 -5.38 -47.62
N LEU A 230 -33.13 -4.57 -47.04
CA LEU A 230 -33.04 -4.14 -45.63
C LEU A 230 -33.21 -5.31 -44.66
N LEU A 231 -34.15 -6.21 -44.92
CA LEU A 231 -34.33 -7.42 -44.13
C LEU A 231 -33.14 -8.38 -44.25
N ALA A 232 -32.53 -8.49 -45.42
CA ALA A 232 -31.30 -9.27 -45.62
C ALA A 232 -30.12 -8.69 -44.82
N ARG A 233 -30.01 -7.36 -44.75
CA ARG A 233 -28.99 -6.67 -43.94
C ARG A 233 -29.23 -6.83 -42.44
N ALA A 234 -30.48 -6.75 -41.98
CA ALA A 234 -30.83 -7.00 -40.59
C ALA A 234 -30.51 -8.44 -40.15
N ARG A 235 -30.76 -9.43 -41.01
CA ARG A 235 -30.36 -10.83 -40.75
C ARG A 235 -28.84 -11.05 -40.75
N ALA A 236 -28.09 -10.26 -41.53
CA ALA A 236 -26.63 -10.32 -41.52
C ALA A 236 -26.03 -9.70 -40.24
N ASP A 237 -26.69 -8.69 -39.66
CA ASP A 237 -26.29 -8.07 -38.38
C ASP A 237 -26.59 -8.99 -37.17
N ASP A 238 -27.66 -9.78 -37.22
CA ASP A 238 -27.98 -10.78 -36.19
C ASP A 238 -27.02 -12.00 -36.19
N GLY A 239 -26.24 -12.19 -37.26
CA GLY A 239 -25.35 -13.35 -37.43
C GLY A 239 -23.90 -13.18 -36.92
N VAL A 240 -23.46 -11.96 -36.58
CA VAL A 240 -22.03 -11.66 -36.35
C VAL A 240 -21.72 -11.19 -34.91
N ALA A 241 -22.71 -11.04 -34.02
CA ALA A 241 -22.49 -10.54 -32.66
C ALA A 241 -23.18 -11.33 -31.53
N GLY A 242 -23.46 -12.63 -31.73
CA GLY A 242 -24.39 -13.39 -30.87
C GLY A 242 -23.83 -14.37 -29.82
N THR A 243 -22.51 -14.64 -29.76
CA THR A 243 -22.01 -15.78 -28.94
C THR A 243 -20.89 -15.47 -27.94
N SER A 244 -20.27 -14.29 -27.95
CA SER A 244 -19.17 -13.98 -27.02
C SER A 244 -19.64 -13.36 -25.70
N ALA A 245 -20.60 -12.43 -25.74
CA ALA A 245 -20.94 -11.61 -24.57
C ALA A 245 -21.83 -12.36 -23.55
N VAL A 246 -22.74 -13.21 -24.02
CA VAL A 246 -23.64 -13.98 -23.15
C VAL A 246 -22.87 -15.12 -22.46
N ASP A 247 -21.90 -15.73 -23.15
CA ASP A 247 -21.06 -16.79 -22.58
C ASP A 247 -20.09 -16.26 -21.52
N GLU A 248 -19.58 -15.03 -21.70
CA GLU A 248 -18.79 -14.31 -20.69
C GLU A 248 -19.65 -13.89 -19.48
N MET A 249 -20.91 -13.52 -19.71
CA MET A 249 -21.87 -13.20 -18.65
C MET A 249 -22.27 -14.45 -17.83
N PHE A 250 -22.43 -15.61 -18.47
CA PHE A 250 -22.68 -16.88 -17.77
C PHE A 250 -21.48 -17.35 -16.95
N ARG A 251 -20.24 -17.18 -17.44
CA ARG A 251 -19.03 -17.45 -16.64
C ARG A 251 -18.89 -16.51 -15.45
N ASN A 252 -19.19 -15.22 -15.63
CA ASN A 252 -19.18 -14.25 -14.54
C ASN A 252 -20.31 -14.52 -13.53
N MET A 253 -21.50 -14.96 -13.97
CA MET A 253 -22.58 -15.39 -13.07
C MET A 253 -22.22 -16.67 -12.29
N ALA A 254 -21.53 -17.62 -12.91
CA ALA A 254 -21.06 -18.82 -12.21
C ALA A 254 -20.04 -18.48 -11.11
N GLN A 255 -19.11 -17.56 -11.37
CA GLN A 255 -18.15 -17.07 -10.37
C GLN A 255 -18.81 -16.25 -9.25
N ILE A 256 -19.85 -15.46 -9.57
CA ILE A 256 -20.63 -14.73 -8.56
C ILE A 256 -21.46 -15.69 -7.71
N GLY A 257 -21.97 -16.79 -8.28
CA GLY A 257 -22.65 -17.86 -7.53
C GLY A 257 -21.75 -18.54 -6.50
N GLU A 258 -20.47 -18.72 -6.79
CA GLU A 258 -19.48 -19.26 -5.84
C GLU A 258 -19.14 -18.25 -4.73
N ALA A 259 -19.08 -16.95 -5.04
CA ALA A 259 -18.88 -15.89 -4.06
C ALA A 259 -20.07 -15.72 -3.10
N ASP A 260 -21.31 -15.85 -3.58
CA ASP A 260 -22.51 -15.84 -2.74
C ASP A 260 -22.64 -17.12 -1.89
N GLN A 261 -22.14 -18.26 -2.37
CA GLN A 261 -22.03 -19.48 -1.57
C GLN A 261 -20.98 -19.34 -0.46
N LEU A 262 -19.83 -18.71 -0.73
CA LEU A 262 -18.84 -18.38 0.30
C LEU A 262 -19.39 -17.39 1.32
N ARG A 263 -20.15 -16.38 0.89
CA ARG A 263 -20.81 -15.44 1.80
C ARG A 263 -21.83 -16.14 2.71
N LYS A 264 -22.67 -17.01 2.15
CA LYS A 264 -23.61 -17.82 2.95
C LYS A 264 -22.89 -18.77 3.91
N ALA A 265 -21.77 -19.36 3.50
CA ALA A 265 -20.96 -20.20 4.38
C ALA A 265 -20.37 -19.39 5.55
N VAL A 266 -19.91 -18.16 5.29
CA VAL A 266 -19.43 -17.24 6.34
C VAL A 266 -20.56 -16.82 7.29
N GLU A 267 -21.73 -16.47 6.77
CA GLU A 267 -22.92 -16.14 7.59
C GLU A 267 -23.40 -17.34 8.44
N ILE A 268 -23.28 -18.57 7.94
CA ILE A 268 -23.56 -19.78 8.72
C ILE A 268 -22.52 -19.96 9.83
N THR A 269 -21.23 -19.74 9.56
CA THR A 269 -20.20 -19.83 10.60
C THR A 269 -20.32 -18.74 11.66
N GLU A 270 -20.76 -17.53 11.30
CA GLU A 270 -21.04 -16.46 12.26
C GLU A 270 -22.27 -16.78 13.11
N SER A 271 -23.35 -17.31 12.53
CA SER A 271 -24.54 -17.68 13.30
C SER A 271 -24.30 -18.88 14.25
N VAL A 272 -23.46 -19.84 13.86
CA VAL A 272 -23.02 -20.93 14.75
C VAL A 272 -22.16 -20.39 15.89
N ARG A 273 -21.27 -19.43 15.63
CA ARG A 273 -20.45 -18.78 16.66
C ARG A 273 -21.30 -18.04 17.69
N THR A 274 -22.31 -17.30 17.24
CA THR A 274 -23.23 -16.60 18.15
C THR A 274 -24.08 -17.58 18.96
N GLY A 275 -24.52 -18.70 18.35
CA GLY A 275 -25.27 -19.74 19.06
C GLY A 275 -24.44 -20.46 20.14
N LEU A 276 -23.13 -20.64 19.94
CA LEU A 276 -22.25 -21.22 20.96
C LEU A 276 -22.00 -20.26 22.13
N GLN A 277 -21.94 -18.95 21.87
CA GLN A 277 -21.83 -17.94 22.95
C GLN A 277 -23.08 -17.89 23.82
N ASP A 278 -24.27 -18.07 23.24
CA ASP A 278 -25.52 -18.12 24.02
C ASP A 278 -25.62 -19.39 24.88
N VAL A 279 -25.08 -20.52 24.40
CA VAL A 279 -25.07 -21.78 25.18
C VAL A 279 -24.14 -21.68 26.39
N ASP A 280 -22.94 -21.07 26.24
CA ASP A 280 -22.03 -20.86 27.37
C ASP A 280 -22.65 -19.96 28.46
N VAL A 281 -23.39 -18.91 28.06
CA VAL A 281 -24.09 -18.03 29.02
C VAL A 281 -25.23 -18.76 29.74
N THR A 282 -25.92 -19.70 29.09
CA THR A 282 -26.98 -20.48 29.74
C THR A 282 -26.45 -21.53 30.71
N MET A 283 -25.27 -22.11 30.48
CA MET A 283 -24.67 -23.08 31.40
C MET A 283 -24.11 -22.44 32.69
N GLU A 284 -23.75 -21.15 32.66
CA GLU A 284 -23.30 -20.43 33.86
C GLU A 284 -24.47 -20.06 34.79
N LEU A 285 -25.69 -19.92 34.27
CA LEU A 285 -26.88 -19.55 35.05
C LEU A 285 -27.60 -20.74 35.71
N GLU A 286 -27.34 -21.98 35.28
CA GLU A 286 -27.89 -23.19 35.93
C GLU A 286 -27.01 -23.74 37.09
N ASN A 287 -25.82 -23.17 37.29
CA ASN A 287 -24.86 -23.61 38.33
C ASN A 287 -24.65 -22.58 39.47
N SER A 288 -25.52 -21.56 39.60
CA SER A 288 -25.55 -20.60 40.73
C SER A 288 -26.82 -20.70 41.55
#